data_AF-A0A4C1XUP4-F1
#
_entry.id   AF-A0A4C1XUP4-F1
#
_cell.length_a   1.000
_cell.length_b   1.000
_cell.length_c   1.000
_cell.angle_alpha   90.00
_cell.angle_beta   90.00
_cell.angle_gamma   90.00
#
_symmetry.space_group_name_H-M   'P 1'
#
loop_
_entity.id
_entity.type
_entity.pdbx_description
1 polymer ?
#
loop_
_entity_poly.entity_id
_entity_poly.type
_entity_poly.pdbx_seq_one_letter_code
_entity_poly.pdbx_strand_id
1 'polypeptide(L)'
;MGILAYPRLPMYWRTSIAPNKISALMTRDRFLTLRNALNVVESDTPLPGTDNPLWKVQPMIDKIKDGSRKQERAPGFYSIDVKMIPYRCRCALRQVVMNKLRPTGLKNFMLYDLMLDFEIYKRTKMMFSGKEGSLGLGPSIIFHLAKSVPSGSCVYHDWCLTTIPLLKKCIIMVFTALG
;
A
#
# COMPACT_ATOMS: atom_id res chain seq x y z
N MET A 1 15.05 2.93 -12.23
CA MET A 1 14.46 2.39 -13.47
C MET A 1 12.98 2.73 -13.65
N GLY A 2 12.52 3.87 -13.12
CA GLY A 2 11.11 4.28 -13.19
C GLY A 2 10.80 5.32 -14.28
N ILE A 3 11.82 6.03 -14.77
CA ILE A 3 11.67 7.07 -15.81
C ILE A 3 11.72 6.43 -17.20
N LEU A 4 12.76 5.64 -17.48
CA LEU A 4 12.92 4.93 -18.75
C LEU A 4 12.31 3.53 -18.66
N ALA A 5 11.06 3.34 -19.07
CA ALA A 5 10.34 2.08 -18.89
C ALA A 5 10.79 0.95 -19.85
N TYR A 6 12.04 0.49 -19.79
CA TYR A 6 12.48 -0.64 -20.62
C TYR A 6 11.75 -1.93 -20.24
N PRO A 7 11.32 -2.75 -21.24
CA PRO A 7 10.54 -3.96 -20.98
C PRO A 7 11.24 -5.01 -20.12
N ARG A 8 12.58 -5.07 -20.17
CA ARG A 8 13.39 -6.05 -19.44
C ARG A 8 14.54 -5.36 -18.72
N LEU A 9 14.76 -5.76 -17.47
CA LEU A 9 15.80 -5.19 -16.61
C LEU A 9 17.22 -5.21 -17.24
N PRO A 10 17.68 -6.29 -17.91
CA PRO A 10 19.02 -6.31 -18.49
C PRO A 10 19.27 -5.26 -19.58
N MET A 11 18.22 -4.68 -20.17
CA MET A 11 18.34 -3.69 -21.24
C MET A 11 19.07 -2.42 -20.80
N TYR A 12 19.06 -2.12 -19.50
CA TYR A 12 19.78 -0.99 -18.94
C TYR A 12 21.31 -1.10 -18.99
N TRP A 13 21.85 -2.27 -19.36
CA TRP A 13 23.27 -2.51 -19.58
C TRP A 13 23.57 -2.98 -21.00
N ARG A 14 22.61 -2.87 -21.94
CA ARG A 14 22.83 -3.24 -23.33
C ARG A 14 23.56 -2.12 -24.07
N THR A 15 24.66 -2.45 -24.73
CA THR A 15 25.68 -1.54 -25.31
C THR A 15 25.17 -0.39 -26.19
N SER A 16 23.95 -0.44 -26.73
CA SER A 16 23.37 0.60 -27.60
C SER A 16 22.28 1.46 -26.97
N ILE A 17 21.71 1.03 -25.84
CA ILE A 17 20.54 1.69 -25.22
C ILE A 17 20.74 1.90 -23.72
N ALA A 18 21.86 1.46 -23.17
CA ALA A 18 22.19 1.59 -21.76
C ALA A 18 22.34 3.07 -21.40
N PRO A 19 21.57 3.60 -20.44
CA PRO A 19 21.80 4.93 -19.92
C PRO A 19 23.14 4.94 -19.17
N ASN A 20 24.08 5.77 -19.59
CA ASN A 20 25.42 5.84 -18.99
C ASN A 20 25.39 6.04 -17.46
N LYS A 21 24.41 6.81 -16.96
CA LYS A 21 24.20 7.02 -15.51
C LYS A 21 23.91 5.74 -14.73
N ILE A 22 23.46 4.67 -15.37
CA ILE A 22 23.18 3.38 -14.72
C ILE A 22 24.30 2.39 -15.01
N SER A 23 24.66 2.22 -16.28
CA SER A 23 25.64 1.21 -16.70
C SER A 23 27.05 1.49 -16.17
N ALA A 24 27.42 2.76 -15.97
CA ALA A 24 28.72 3.13 -15.42
C ALA A 24 28.81 2.99 -13.88
N LEU A 25 27.68 3.03 -13.16
CA LEU A 25 27.67 2.97 -11.69
C LEU A 25 27.93 1.56 -11.14
N MET A 26 27.35 0.54 -11.78
CA MET A 26 27.57 -0.85 -11.43
C MET A 26 27.28 -1.77 -12.61
N THR A 27 27.92 -2.94 -12.63
CA THR A 27 27.65 -3.96 -13.65
C THR A 27 26.25 -4.58 -13.47
N ARG A 28 25.69 -5.09 -14.57
CA ARG A 28 24.41 -5.81 -14.57
C ARG A 28 24.39 -6.93 -13.53
N ASP A 29 25.44 -7.74 -13.50
CA ASP A 29 25.49 -8.93 -12.67
C ASP A 29 25.59 -8.56 -11.19
N ARG A 30 26.38 -7.53 -10.85
CA ARG A 30 26.40 -6.99 -9.48
C ARG A 30 25.02 -6.49 -9.05
N PHE A 31 24.30 -5.75 -9.90
CA PHE A 31 22.95 -5.28 -9.59
C PHE A 31 21.98 -6.45 -9.35
N LEU A 32 22.01 -7.47 -10.20
CA LEU A 32 21.14 -8.64 -10.07
C LEU A 32 21.45 -9.45 -8.80
N THR A 33 22.74 -9.63 -8.48
CA THR A 33 23.16 -10.30 -7.25
C THR A 33 22.65 -9.55 -6.02
N LEU A 34 22.87 -8.23 -5.94
CA LEU A 34 22.38 -7.41 -4.83
C LEU A 34 20.86 -7.44 -4.71
N ARG A 35 20.15 -7.37 -5.83
CA ARG A 35 18.68 -7.43 -5.86
C ARG A 35 18.15 -8.76 -5.32
N ASN A 36 18.79 -9.88 -5.67
CA ASN A 36 18.36 -11.21 -5.25
C ASN A 36 18.77 -11.53 -3.80
N ALA A 37 19.83 -10.90 -3.30
CA ALA A 37 20.32 -11.05 -1.93
C ALA A 37 19.68 -10.04 -0.94
N LEU A 38 18.76 -9.19 -1.39
CA LEU A 38 18.15 -8.16 -0.55
C LEU A 38 17.18 -8.80 0.45
N ASN A 39 17.60 -8.85 1.72
CA ASN A 39 16.79 -9.24 2.85
C ASN A 39 16.57 -8.05 3.79
N VAL A 40 15.33 -7.86 4.24
CA VAL A 40 14.97 -6.79 5.19
C VAL A 40 15.06 -7.28 6.64
N VAL A 41 14.91 -8.58 6.84
CA VAL A 41 14.99 -9.27 8.14
C VAL A 41 16.06 -10.35 8.03
N GLU A 42 16.84 -10.53 9.10
CA GLU A 42 17.94 -11.50 9.15
C GLU A 42 17.44 -12.94 9.27
N SER A 43 16.35 -13.17 10.01
CA SER A 43 15.79 -14.50 10.23
C SER A 43 15.00 -15.02 9.02
N ASP A 44 15.16 -16.31 8.73
CA ASP A 44 14.37 -17.03 7.72
C ASP A 44 13.01 -17.51 8.24
N THR A 45 12.86 -17.62 9.55
CA THR A 45 11.64 -18.03 10.23
C THR A 45 11.00 -16.88 11.01
N PRO A 46 9.66 -16.83 11.08
CA PRO A 46 8.97 -15.86 11.90
C PRO A 46 9.27 -16.10 13.39
N LEU A 47 9.34 -15.02 14.17
CA LEU A 47 9.41 -15.14 15.63
C LEU A 47 8.16 -15.87 16.15
N PRO A 48 8.26 -16.68 17.22
CA PRO A 48 7.10 -17.33 17.83
C PRO A 48 5.98 -16.32 18.12
N GLY A 49 4.76 -16.62 17.70
CA GLY A 49 3.60 -15.73 17.84
C GLY A 49 3.42 -14.68 16.74
N THR A 50 4.30 -14.64 15.73
CA THR A 50 4.12 -13.75 14.57
C THR A 50 3.06 -14.31 13.62
N ASP A 51 1.85 -13.77 13.69
CA ASP A 51 0.77 -14.11 12.75
C ASP A 51 0.86 -13.29 11.44
N ASN A 52 1.66 -12.22 11.41
CA ASN A 52 1.73 -11.31 10.26
C ASN A 52 2.35 -11.98 9.00
N PRO A 53 1.59 -12.20 7.91
CA PRO A 53 2.13 -12.81 6.69
C PRO A 53 3.16 -11.95 5.93
N LEU A 54 3.26 -10.65 6.23
CA LEU A 54 4.25 -9.74 5.65
C LEU A 54 5.49 -9.54 6.53
N TRP A 55 5.68 -10.34 7.58
CA TRP A 55 6.75 -10.14 8.57
C TRP A 55 8.14 -9.92 7.95
N LYS A 56 8.48 -10.63 6.87
CA LYS A 56 9.79 -10.49 6.17
C LYS A 56 10.06 -9.10 5.61
N VAL A 57 9.01 -8.34 5.28
CA VAL A 57 9.12 -6.99 4.70
C VAL A 57 8.49 -5.93 5.60
N GLN A 58 7.93 -6.32 6.74
CA GLN A 58 7.21 -5.43 7.65
C GLN A 58 8.07 -4.25 8.11
N PRO A 59 9.37 -4.40 8.49
CA PRO A 59 10.19 -3.25 8.88
C PRO A 59 10.35 -2.20 7.78
N MET A 60 10.37 -2.62 6.51
CA MET A 60 10.42 -1.69 5.38
C MET A 60 9.07 -1.00 5.17
N ILE A 61 7.96 -1.74 5.31
CA ILE A 61 6.60 -1.18 5.24
C ILE A 61 6.42 -0.13 6.33
N ASP A 62 6.83 -0.43 7.57
CA ASP A 62 6.72 0.47 8.72
C ASP A 62 7.52 1.75 8.49
N LYS A 63 8.76 1.65 8.01
CA LYS A 63 9.56 2.83 7.65
C LYS A 63 8.91 3.71 6.58
N ILE A 64 8.28 3.11 5.56
CA ILE A 64 7.56 3.88 4.54
C ILE A 64 6.33 4.55 5.16
N LYS A 65 5.59 3.82 6.00
CA LYS A 65 4.40 4.32 6.69
C LYS A 65 4.74 5.48 7.64
N ASP A 66 5.85 5.38 8.37
CA ASP A 66 6.38 6.45 9.22
C ASP A 66 6.76 7.69 8.39
N GLY A 67 7.38 7.49 7.22
CA GLY A 67 7.68 8.55 6.28
C GLY A 67 6.42 9.27 5.79
N SER A 68 5.43 8.51 5.32
CA SER A 68 4.12 9.02 4.92
C SER A 68 3.46 9.82 6.04
N ARG A 69 3.55 9.34 7.27
CA ARG A 69 2.88 9.97 8.41
C ARG A 69 3.49 11.30 8.86
N LYS A 70 4.76 11.54 8.54
CA LYS A 70 5.47 12.78 8.82
C LYS A 70 5.11 13.92 7.86
N GLN A 71 4.40 13.63 6.78
CA GLN A 71 3.96 14.66 5.85
C GLN A 71 2.96 15.59 6.53
N GLU A 72 3.06 16.89 6.21
CA GLU A 72 2.13 17.90 6.71
C GLU A 72 0.71 17.63 6.22
N ARG A 73 -0.28 17.91 7.08
CA ARG A 73 -1.69 17.72 6.79
C ARG A 73 -2.45 18.97 7.18
N ALA A 74 -2.97 19.69 6.19
CA ALA A 74 -3.84 20.83 6.42
C ALA A 74 -5.32 20.40 6.37
N PRO A 75 -6.23 21.06 7.10
CA PRO A 75 -7.67 20.84 6.89
C PRO A 75 -8.04 21.00 5.41
N GLY A 76 -8.77 20.03 4.86
CA GLY A 76 -9.05 20.03 3.43
C GLY A 76 -9.80 18.80 2.95
N PHE A 77 -9.57 18.44 1.69
CA PHE A 77 -10.25 17.33 1.03
C PHE A 77 -9.26 16.17 0.83
N TYR A 78 -9.59 15.00 1.36
CA TYR A 78 -8.76 13.80 1.29
C TYR A 78 -9.53 12.68 0.62
N SER A 79 -8.87 11.75 -0.06
CA SER A 79 -9.56 10.56 -0.59
C SER A 79 -8.96 9.26 -0.09
N ILE A 80 -9.79 8.24 0.07
CA ILE A 80 -9.40 6.87 0.40
C ILE A 80 -9.83 5.98 -0.76
N ASP A 81 -8.86 5.32 -1.39
CA ASP A 81 -9.09 4.38 -2.49
C ASP A 81 -8.27 3.11 -2.28
N VAL A 82 -8.71 2.04 -2.92
CA VAL A 82 -8.01 0.78 -3.05
C VAL A 82 -7.09 0.81 -4.29
N LYS A 83 -5.79 0.69 -4.06
CA LYS A 83 -4.81 0.37 -5.11
C LYS A 83 -4.32 -1.06 -5.02
N MET A 84 -4.00 -1.60 -6.19
CA MET A 84 -3.33 -2.89 -6.30
C MET A 84 -1.83 -2.67 -6.44
N ILE A 85 -1.04 -3.28 -5.55
CA ILE A 85 0.41 -3.42 -5.72
C ILE A 85 0.62 -4.63 -6.63
N PRO A 86 1.06 -4.46 -7.89
CA PRO A 86 1.10 -5.54 -8.85
C PRO A 86 2.06 -6.63 -8.40
N TYR A 87 1.54 -7.84 -8.19
CA TYR A 87 2.33 -8.96 -7.73
C TYR A 87 1.73 -10.27 -8.26
N ARG A 88 2.51 -10.98 -9.07
CA ARG A 88 2.07 -12.21 -9.76
C ARG A 88 2.61 -13.50 -9.15
N CYS A 89 3.61 -13.41 -8.28
CA CYS A 89 4.23 -14.57 -7.66
C CYS A 89 3.33 -15.14 -6.54
N ARG A 90 3.70 -16.31 -6.04
CA ARG A 90 2.98 -16.97 -4.94
C ARG A 90 3.12 -16.13 -3.67
N CYS A 91 1.98 -15.73 -3.11
CA CYS A 91 1.87 -15.07 -1.81
C CYS A 91 0.46 -15.32 -1.27
N ALA A 92 0.35 -15.63 0.03
CA ALA A 92 -0.93 -15.92 0.67
C ALA A 92 -1.91 -14.74 0.63
N LEU A 93 -1.39 -13.51 0.55
CA LEU A 93 -2.19 -12.27 0.51
C LEU A 93 -2.58 -11.82 -0.89
N ARG A 94 -2.21 -12.56 -1.93
CA ARG A 94 -2.53 -12.18 -3.30
C ARG A 94 -4.05 -12.15 -3.47
N GLN A 95 -4.55 -11.04 -3.99
CA GLN A 95 -5.95 -10.80 -4.30
C GLN A 95 -6.11 -10.56 -5.80
N VAL A 96 -7.31 -10.84 -6.31
CA VAL A 96 -7.74 -10.45 -7.64
C VAL A 96 -8.92 -9.49 -7.46
N VAL A 97 -8.73 -8.24 -7.85
CA VAL A 97 -9.77 -7.21 -7.83
C VAL A 97 -10.15 -6.93 -9.28
N MET A 98 -11.35 -7.37 -9.66
CA MET A 98 -11.89 -7.12 -11.00
C MET A 98 -12.02 -5.61 -11.26
N ASN A 99 -11.97 -5.21 -12.54
CA ASN A 99 -12.09 -3.82 -13.00
C ASN A 99 -10.96 -2.85 -12.61
N LYS A 100 -9.85 -3.32 -12.03
CA LYS A 100 -8.63 -2.51 -11.88
C LYS A 100 -7.66 -2.82 -13.04
N LEU A 101 -6.95 -1.81 -13.56
CA LEU A 101 -5.97 -1.94 -14.67
C LEU A 101 -4.95 -3.06 -14.46
N ARG A 102 -4.57 -3.30 -13.20
CA ARG A 102 -3.72 -4.40 -12.77
C ARG A 102 -4.47 -5.19 -11.70
N PRO A 103 -5.29 -6.18 -12.08
CA PRO A 103 -6.26 -6.78 -11.17
C PRO A 103 -5.62 -7.70 -10.14
N THR A 104 -4.44 -8.24 -10.40
CA THR A 104 -3.78 -9.24 -9.56
C THR A 104 -2.61 -8.65 -8.80
N GLY A 105 -2.63 -8.78 -7.47
CA GLY A 105 -1.57 -8.24 -6.62
C GLY A 105 -1.92 -8.23 -5.14
N LEU A 106 -1.27 -7.36 -4.38
CA LEU A 106 -1.64 -7.08 -2.99
C LEU A 106 -2.63 -5.92 -2.96
N LYS A 107 -3.75 -6.10 -2.28
CA LYS A 107 -4.76 -5.05 -2.10
C LYS A 107 -4.26 -4.07 -1.03
N ASN A 108 -4.14 -2.79 -1.38
CA ASN A 108 -3.66 -1.73 -0.50
C ASN A 108 -4.72 -0.63 -0.40
N PHE A 109 -5.12 -0.28 0.81
CA PHE A 109 -5.98 0.88 1.07
C PHE A 109 -5.09 2.09 1.31
N MET A 110 -5.33 3.20 0.62
CA MET A 110 -4.44 4.35 0.66
C MET A 110 -5.22 5.63 0.90
N LEU A 111 -4.73 6.46 1.81
CA LEU A 111 -5.17 7.83 2.03
C LEU A 111 -4.35 8.77 1.14
N TYR A 112 -5.05 9.51 0.29
CA TYR A 112 -4.49 10.35 -0.75
C TYR A 112 -4.49 11.83 -0.39
N ASP A 113 -3.30 12.39 -0.58
CA ASP A 113 -2.98 13.67 -1.24
C ASP A 113 -1.60 13.46 -1.91
N LEU A 114 -0.64 12.94 -1.13
CA LEU A 114 0.68 12.41 -1.57
C LEU A 114 1.06 11.09 -0.85
N MET A 115 0.12 10.13 -0.77
CA MET A 115 0.24 8.87 0.03
C MET A 115 0.54 9.14 1.52
N LEU A 116 -0.43 9.72 2.22
CA LEU A 116 -0.28 10.20 3.60
C LEU A 116 -0.39 9.09 4.67
N ASP A 117 -1.14 8.03 4.36
CA ASP A 117 -1.18 6.80 5.13
C ASP A 117 -1.70 5.66 4.24
N PHE A 118 -1.42 4.41 4.61
CA PHE A 118 -1.91 3.25 3.88
C PHE A 118 -1.94 1.98 4.74
N GLU A 119 -2.68 0.98 4.28
CA GLU A 119 -2.78 -0.32 4.93
C GLU A 119 -2.92 -1.44 3.88
N ILE A 120 -2.00 -2.41 3.93
CA ILE A 120 -2.00 -3.56 3.01
C ILE A 120 -2.87 -4.66 3.58
N TYR A 121 -3.88 -5.09 2.83
CA TYR A 121 -4.82 -6.13 3.23
C TYR A 121 -4.13 -7.45 3.61
N LYS A 122 -4.39 -7.92 4.84
CA LYS A 122 -3.85 -9.18 5.38
C LYS A 122 -4.95 -10.24 5.54
N ARG A 123 -5.94 -9.96 6.40
CA ARG A 123 -7.18 -10.73 6.59
C ARG A 123 -8.05 -9.96 7.57
N THR A 124 -9.37 -9.89 7.40
CA THR A 124 -10.25 -9.05 8.23
C THR A 124 -10.05 -9.22 9.74
N LYS A 125 -9.95 -10.47 10.23
CA LYS A 125 -9.75 -10.77 11.66
C LYS A 125 -8.40 -10.29 12.23
N MET A 126 -7.40 -10.09 11.38
CA MET A 126 -6.04 -9.71 11.78
C MET A 126 -5.80 -8.20 11.72
N MET A 127 -6.68 -7.44 11.06
CA MET A 127 -6.49 -5.99 10.86
C MET A 127 -7.24 -5.16 11.89
N PHE A 128 -8.44 -5.58 12.27
CA PHE A 128 -9.28 -4.85 13.21
C PHE A 128 -9.88 -5.82 14.23
N SER A 129 -9.30 -5.86 15.43
CA SER A 129 -9.86 -6.58 16.57
C SER A 129 -10.80 -5.67 17.38
N GLY A 130 -11.83 -6.24 18.02
CA GLY A 130 -12.74 -5.50 18.89
C GLY A 130 -13.81 -4.65 18.18
N LYS A 131 -14.15 -3.48 18.77
CA LYS A 131 -15.29 -2.63 18.36
C LYS A 131 -15.20 -2.12 16.92
N GLU A 132 -13.99 -1.93 16.38
CA GLU A 132 -13.79 -1.46 14.99
C GLU A 132 -14.14 -2.51 13.95
N GLY A 133 -13.90 -3.80 14.22
CA GLY A 133 -14.24 -4.89 13.31
C GLY A 133 -15.75 -5.18 13.20
N SER A 134 -16.56 -4.66 14.11
CA SER A 134 -18.01 -4.89 14.15
C SER A 134 -18.77 -4.27 12.96
N LEU A 135 -18.19 -3.27 12.30
CA LEU A 135 -18.77 -2.57 11.16
C LEU A 135 -18.48 -3.24 9.80
N GLY A 136 -17.64 -4.28 9.78
CA GLY A 136 -17.09 -4.87 8.57
C GLY A 136 -15.86 -4.12 8.03
N LEU A 137 -15.13 -4.78 7.13
CA LEU A 137 -13.78 -4.36 6.69
C LEU A 137 -13.73 -2.92 6.14
N GLY A 138 -14.66 -2.56 5.25
CA GLY A 138 -14.67 -1.26 4.56
C GLY A 138 -14.79 -0.07 5.53
N PRO A 139 -15.81 -0.03 6.38
CA PRO A 139 -15.93 1.02 7.38
C PRO A 139 -14.75 1.03 8.36
N SER A 140 -14.28 -0.13 8.83
CA SER A 140 -13.13 -0.20 9.74
C SER A 140 -11.89 0.46 9.15
N ILE A 141 -11.59 0.19 7.87
CA ILE A 141 -10.41 0.77 7.22
C ILE A 141 -10.56 2.28 7.00
N ILE A 142 -11.76 2.75 6.63
CA ILE A 142 -12.03 4.18 6.48
C ILE A 142 -11.79 4.89 7.81
N PHE A 143 -12.39 4.41 8.90
CA PHE A 143 -12.17 5.00 10.22
C PHE A 143 -10.71 4.94 10.65
N HIS A 144 -10.03 3.82 10.41
CA HIS A 144 -8.62 3.67 10.76
C HIS A 144 -7.73 4.71 10.07
N LEU A 145 -7.88 4.89 8.75
CA LEU A 145 -7.08 5.86 7.99
C LEU A 145 -7.48 7.31 8.29
N ALA A 146 -8.78 7.56 8.49
CA ALA A 146 -9.31 8.88 8.82
C ALA A 146 -8.84 9.42 10.17
N LYS A 147 -8.40 8.57 11.12
CA LYS A 147 -7.80 9.02 12.39
C LYS A 147 -6.59 9.93 12.20
N SER A 148 -5.88 9.79 11.08
CA SER A 148 -4.70 10.61 10.77
C SER A 148 -5.05 11.94 10.08
N VAL A 149 -6.32 12.16 9.73
CA VAL A 149 -6.78 13.33 8.99
C VAL A 149 -7.13 14.47 9.97
N PRO A 150 -6.75 15.74 9.68
CA PRO A 150 -7.09 16.88 10.53
C PRO A 150 -8.60 17.08 10.69
N SER A 151 -9.04 17.50 11.87
CA SER A 151 -10.43 17.89 12.10
C SER A 151 -10.86 19.04 11.17
N GLY A 152 -12.13 19.04 10.76
CA GLY A 152 -12.65 20.01 9.78
C GLY A 152 -12.36 19.63 8.32
N SER A 153 -11.74 18.48 8.07
CA SER A 153 -11.53 17.94 6.73
C SER A 153 -12.70 17.09 6.24
N CYS A 154 -12.83 16.97 4.91
CA CYS A 154 -13.73 16.04 4.26
C CYS A 154 -12.92 14.86 3.69
N VAL A 155 -13.41 13.64 3.90
CA VAL A 155 -12.81 12.43 3.35
C VAL A 155 -13.76 11.87 2.28
N TYR A 156 -13.23 11.51 1.12
CA TYR A 156 -13.96 10.89 0.00
C TYR A 156 -13.53 9.43 -0.11
N HIS A 157 -14.42 8.55 -0.55
CA HIS A 157 -14.06 7.16 -0.81
C HIS A 157 -14.98 6.54 -1.86
N ASP A 158 -14.51 5.47 -2.50
CA ASP A 158 -15.28 4.74 -3.50
C ASP A 158 -16.61 4.20 -2.93
N TRP A 159 -17.62 4.09 -3.79
CA TRP A 159 -18.91 3.48 -3.48
C TRP A 159 -18.75 2.05 -2.91
N CYS A 160 -17.74 1.30 -3.38
CA CYS A 160 -17.50 -0.08 -2.96
C CYS A 160 -17.09 -0.24 -1.49
N LEU A 161 -16.72 0.86 -0.82
CA LEU A 161 -16.43 0.91 0.61
C LEU A 161 -17.58 1.50 1.44
N THR A 162 -18.64 1.97 0.78
CA THR A 162 -19.79 2.61 1.41
C THR A 162 -20.75 1.55 1.96
N THR A 163 -21.12 1.66 3.24
CA THR A 163 -22.11 0.79 3.87
C THR A 163 -23.10 1.60 4.71
N ILE A 164 -24.31 1.07 4.93
CA ILE A 164 -25.33 1.73 5.76
C ILE A 164 -24.81 2.02 7.19
N PRO A 165 -24.09 1.10 7.88
CA PRO A 165 -23.50 1.39 9.18
C PRO A 165 -22.47 2.53 9.16
N LEU A 166 -21.71 2.68 8.07
CA LEU A 166 -20.78 3.78 7.89
C LEU A 166 -21.54 5.10 7.81
N LEU A 167 -22.54 5.19 6.93
CA LEU A 167 -23.34 6.40 6.75
C LEU A 167 -24.00 6.87 8.06
N LYS A 168 -24.52 5.94 8.87
CA LYS A 168 -25.11 6.25 10.19
C LYS A 168 -24.12 6.85 11.18
N LYS A 169 -22.84 6.45 11.13
CA LYS A 169 -21.78 7.01 11.97
C LYS A 169 -21.18 8.30 11.41
N CYS A 170 -21.25 8.48 10.09
CA CYS A 170 -20.63 9.58 9.38
C CYS A 170 -21.51 10.84 9.26
N ILE A 171 -22.72 10.88 9.84
CA ILE A 171 -23.54 12.12 9.90
C ILE A 171 -22.80 13.31 10.55
N ILE A 172 -21.64 13.07 11.19
CA ILE A 172 -20.77 14.08 11.85
C ILE A 172 -19.54 14.49 10.99
N MET A 173 -19.28 13.85 9.85
CA MET A 173 -18.18 14.19 8.93
C MET A 173 -18.73 14.21 7.50
N VAL A 174 -18.61 15.32 6.77
CA VAL A 174 -19.21 15.45 5.43
C VAL A 174 -18.45 14.53 4.45
N PHE A 175 -19.07 13.40 4.11
CA PHE A 175 -18.62 12.50 3.05
C PHE A 175 -19.50 12.72 1.82
N THR A 176 -18.94 13.27 0.75
CA THR A 176 -19.57 13.26 -0.58
C THR A 176 -19.03 12.07 -1.35
N ALA A 177 -19.86 11.07 -1.63
CA ALA A 177 -19.53 10.03 -2.59
C ALA A 177 -19.73 10.63 -4.01
N LEU A 178 -18.64 10.90 -4.72
CA LEU A 178 -18.67 11.22 -6.15
C LEU A 178 -17.85 10.14 -6.86
N GLY A 179 -18.52 9.28 -7.62
CA GLY A 179 -17.90 8.22 -8.45
C GLY A 179 -18.60 6.88 -8.37
#